data_AF-A0A5D2YFN5-F1
#
_entry.id   AF-A0A5D2YFN5-F1
#
_cell.length_a   1.000
_cell.length_b   1.000
_cell.length_c   1.000
_cell.angle_alpha   90.00
_cell.angle_beta   90.00
_cell.angle_gamma   90.00
#
_symmetry.space_group_name_H-M   'P 1'
#
loop_
_entity.id
_entity.type
_entity.pdbx_description
1 polymer ?
#
loop_
_entity_poly.entity_id
_entity_poly.type
_entity_poly.pdbx_seq_one_letter_code
_entity_poly.pdbx_strand_id
1 'polypeptide(L)'
;MRSKRIKKTMANIPSAFIVFLLGVVLAFIRKPAVVKDIKFGPSSMEVVQLTSHAWKQGFIKGTIPQLPLSILNSVIAVCKLSSDLFPGKELSATSVSITVGLMNLVGCWFGAIPCCHGAGGLAGQYKFGGRSGGCVAILGVAELVLGLVLGTFLVRILDWFPVGILGVLLLFAGIELAMTCRDTNSKGECFVMLICTAVSLVGSSAALGFVCGMVVHFLLKLRLYLFK
;
A
#
# COMPACT_ATOMS: atom_id res chain seq x y z
N MET A 1 -23.92 31.09 9.66
CA MET A 1 -22.94 30.20 10.35
C MET A 1 -22.99 28.73 9.89
N ARG A 2 -24.17 28.11 9.73
CA ARG A 2 -24.33 26.70 9.31
C ARG A 2 -23.65 26.35 7.96
N SER A 3 -23.79 27.20 6.94
CA SER A 3 -23.17 27.01 5.61
C SER A 3 -21.62 27.09 5.63
N LYS A 4 -21.03 27.97 6.46
CA LYS A 4 -19.56 28.04 6.64
C LYS A 4 -19.00 26.79 7.34
N ARG A 5 -19.74 26.22 8.30
CA ARG A 5 -19.38 24.94 8.95
C ARG A 5 -19.43 23.79 7.96
N ILE A 6 -20.50 23.69 7.15
CA ILE A 6 -20.65 22.65 6.14
C ILE A 6 -19.53 22.74 5.09
N LYS A 7 -19.19 23.93 4.59
CA LYS A 7 -18.06 24.12 3.66
C LYS A 7 -16.71 23.68 4.27
N LYS A 8 -16.48 23.99 5.55
CA LYS A 8 -15.26 23.58 6.27
C LYS A 8 -15.20 22.06 6.49
N THR A 9 -16.33 21.42 6.80
CA THR A 9 -16.42 19.96 6.93
C THR A 9 -16.23 19.26 5.58
N MET A 10 -16.85 19.76 4.51
CA MET A 10 -16.68 19.22 3.15
C MET A 10 -15.23 19.33 2.65
N ALA A 11 -14.52 20.40 2.99
CA ALA A 11 -13.10 20.56 2.65
C ALA A 11 -12.17 19.56 3.37
N ASN A 12 -12.63 18.94 4.46
CA ASN A 12 -11.85 17.97 5.23
C ASN A 12 -12.13 16.51 4.82
N ILE A 13 -13.14 16.27 3.97
CA ILE A 13 -13.43 14.91 3.48
C ILE A 13 -12.45 14.58 2.35
N PRO A 14 -11.74 13.45 2.41
CA PRO A 14 -10.81 13.06 1.35
C PRO A 14 -11.54 12.90 0.03
N SER A 15 -11.05 13.53 -1.04
CA SER A 15 -11.59 13.36 -2.38
C SER A 15 -11.63 11.88 -2.78
N ALA A 16 -10.59 11.11 -2.43
CA ALA A 16 -10.53 9.67 -2.65
C ALA A 16 -11.70 8.91 -1.98
N PHE A 17 -12.14 9.34 -0.79
CA PHE A 17 -13.29 8.74 -0.11
C PHE A 17 -14.60 9.06 -0.84
N ILE A 18 -14.78 10.29 -1.33
CA ILE A 18 -15.96 10.68 -2.13
C ILE A 18 -16.01 9.87 -3.44
N VAL A 19 -14.87 9.74 -4.12
CA VAL A 19 -14.74 8.96 -5.37
C VAL A 19 -14.99 7.47 -5.12
N PHE A 20 -14.51 6.94 -3.99
CA PHE A 20 -14.80 5.57 -3.57
C PHE A 20 -16.29 5.35 -3.33
N LEU A 21 -16.95 6.24 -2.56
CA LEU A 21 -18.40 6.16 -2.32
C LEU A 21 -19.20 6.25 -3.62
N LEU A 22 -18.80 7.12 -4.55
CA LEU A 22 -19.40 7.16 -5.88
C LEU A 22 -19.26 5.82 -6.60
N GLY A 23 -18.09 5.18 -6.52
CA GLY A 23 -17.87 3.83 -7.05
C GLY A 23 -18.80 2.79 -6.44
N VAL A 24 -19.00 2.82 -5.11
CA VAL A 24 -19.95 1.94 -4.40
C VAL A 24 -21.38 2.19 -4.87
N VAL A 25 -21.83 3.44 -4.97
CA VAL A 25 -23.17 3.79 -5.48
C VAL A 25 -23.36 3.28 -6.91
N LEU A 26 -22.36 3.47 -7.78
CA LEU A 26 -22.41 2.96 -9.14
C LEU A 26 -22.41 1.43 -9.22
N ALA A 27 -21.75 0.74 -8.29
CA ALA A 27 -21.80 -0.72 -8.20
C ALA A 27 -23.25 -1.18 -7.91
N PHE A 28 -23.94 -0.53 -6.98
CA PHE A 28 -25.35 -0.81 -6.70
C PHE A 28 -26.27 -0.50 -7.88
N ILE A 29 -26.03 0.59 -8.61
CA ILE A 29 -26.81 0.94 -9.82
C ILE A 29 -26.60 -0.13 -10.91
N ARG A 30 -25.37 -0.62 -11.08
CA ARG A 30 -25.06 -1.68 -12.06
C ARG A 30 -25.67 -3.03 -11.70
N LYS A 31 -25.75 -3.35 -10.41
CA LYS A 31 -26.37 -4.61 -9.95
C LYS A 31 -27.29 -4.37 -8.74
N PRO A 32 -28.51 -3.86 -8.95
CA PRO A 32 -29.46 -3.59 -7.86
C PRO A 32 -29.88 -4.85 -7.10
N ALA A 33 -29.81 -6.01 -7.76
CA ALA A 33 -30.13 -7.31 -7.17
C ALA A 33 -29.18 -7.73 -6.04
N VAL A 34 -27.97 -7.14 -5.93
CA VAL A 34 -27.02 -7.44 -4.84
C VAL A 34 -27.65 -7.18 -3.47
N VAL A 35 -28.51 -6.16 -3.35
CA VAL A 35 -29.19 -5.81 -2.09
C VAL A 35 -30.25 -6.83 -1.69
N LYS A 36 -30.76 -7.64 -2.64
CA LYS A 36 -31.80 -8.64 -2.38
C LYS A 36 -31.25 -9.99 -1.94
N ASP A 37 -29.95 -10.24 -2.13
CA ASP A 37 -29.27 -11.49 -1.76
C ASP A 37 -28.09 -11.16 -0.82
N ILE A 38 -28.41 -10.50 0.30
CA ILE A 38 -27.44 -10.19 1.36
C ILE A 38 -27.08 -11.51 2.05
N LYS A 39 -25.88 -12.00 1.77
CA LYS A 39 -25.28 -13.11 2.50
C LYS A 39 -24.30 -12.56 3.52
N PHE A 40 -24.58 -12.81 4.80
CA PHE A 40 -23.66 -12.47 5.87
C PHE A 40 -22.36 -13.28 5.73
N GLY A 41 -21.28 -12.72 6.26
CA GLY A 41 -19.95 -13.30 6.26
C GLY A 41 -19.80 -14.43 7.30
N PRO A 42 -18.55 -14.90 7.49
CA PRO A 42 -17.34 -14.47 6.77
C PRO A 42 -17.35 -14.98 5.31
N SER A 43 -16.54 -14.36 4.46
CA SER A 43 -16.20 -14.96 3.16
C SER A 43 -15.46 -16.29 3.37
N SER A 44 -15.54 -17.21 2.41
CA SER A 44 -14.83 -18.49 2.48
C SER A 44 -13.33 -18.27 2.72
N MET A 45 -12.81 -18.88 3.78
CA MET A 45 -11.38 -18.95 4.05
C MET A 45 -10.88 -20.31 3.62
N GLU A 46 -9.82 -20.34 2.83
CA GLU A 46 -9.17 -21.57 2.39
C GLU A 46 -7.74 -21.62 2.93
N VAL A 47 -7.35 -22.80 3.42
CA VAL A 47 -5.96 -23.04 3.79
C VAL A 47 -5.17 -23.27 2.52
N VAL A 48 -4.19 -22.41 2.26
CA VAL A 48 -3.40 -22.44 1.03
C VAL A 48 -2.61 -23.74 0.94
N GLN A 49 -2.77 -24.46 -0.17
CA GLN A 49 -2.00 -25.66 -0.48
C GLN A 49 -0.69 -25.29 -1.20
N LEU A 50 0.44 -25.59 -0.57
CA LEU A 50 1.77 -25.31 -1.12
C LEU A 50 2.21 -26.44 -2.05
N THR A 51 1.94 -26.29 -3.34
CA THR A 51 2.55 -27.15 -4.36
C THR A 51 3.98 -26.69 -4.63
N SER A 52 4.89 -27.60 -4.96
CA SER A 52 6.29 -27.26 -5.32
C SER A 52 6.35 -26.27 -6.49
N HIS A 53 5.41 -26.37 -7.44
CA HIS A 53 5.32 -25.42 -8.54
C HIS A 53 4.91 -24.02 -8.07
N ALA A 54 3.86 -23.91 -7.25
CA ALA A 54 3.41 -22.65 -6.69
C ALA A 54 4.49 -22.00 -5.81
N TRP A 55 5.20 -22.80 -5.00
CA TRP A 55 6.32 -22.32 -4.20
C TRP A 55 7.45 -21.74 -5.06
N LYS A 56 7.86 -22.45 -6.12
CA LYS A 56 8.89 -21.96 -7.05
C LYS A 56 8.47 -20.68 -7.77
N GLN A 57 7.24 -20.62 -8.26
CA GLN A 57 6.69 -19.41 -8.92
C GLN A 57 6.61 -18.25 -7.94
N GLY A 58 6.07 -18.48 -6.74
CA GLY A 58 5.95 -17.48 -5.68
C GLY A 58 7.31 -16.95 -5.25
N PHE A 59 8.31 -17.82 -5.10
CA PHE A 59 9.67 -17.41 -4.76
C PHE A 59 10.30 -16.53 -5.86
N ILE A 60 10.26 -16.97 -7.12
CA ILE A 60 10.94 -16.27 -8.22
C ILE A 60 10.21 -14.98 -8.61
N LYS A 61 8.88 -15.05 -8.80
CA LYS A 61 8.09 -13.92 -9.30
C LYS A 61 7.53 -13.03 -8.20
N GLY A 62 7.37 -13.55 -7.00
CA GLY A 62 6.88 -12.81 -5.83
C GLY A 62 8.02 -12.34 -4.94
N THR A 63 8.69 -13.28 -4.26
CA THR A 63 9.69 -12.94 -3.22
C THR A 63 10.82 -12.07 -3.74
N ILE A 64 11.46 -12.43 -4.86
CA ILE A 64 12.62 -11.67 -5.38
C ILE A 64 12.26 -10.20 -5.68
N PRO A 65 11.19 -9.87 -6.43
CA PRO A 65 10.78 -8.47 -6.62
C PRO A 65 10.24 -7.79 -5.38
N GLN A 66 9.59 -8.54 -4.48
CA GLN A 66 8.95 -7.99 -3.30
C GLN A 66 9.95 -7.66 -2.19
N LEU A 67 11.11 -8.31 -2.14
CA LEU A 67 12.14 -8.07 -1.11
C LEU A 67 12.58 -6.59 -1.07
N PRO A 68 13.05 -5.97 -2.17
CA PRO A 68 13.38 -4.54 -2.16
C PRO A 68 12.18 -3.66 -1.82
N LEU A 69 11.00 -3.97 -2.38
CA LEU A 69 9.80 -3.17 -2.20
C LEU A 69 9.33 -3.15 -0.74
N SER A 70 9.29 -4.32 -0.09
CA SER A 70 8.92 -4.46 1.31
C SER A 70 9.94 -3.80 2.23
N ILE A 71 11.24 -3.99 2.00
CA ILE A 71 12.26 -3.36 2.83
C ILE A 71 12.16 -1.83 2.72
N LEU A 72 12.09 -1.28 1.50
CA LEU A 72 12.10 0.17 1.31
C LEU A 72 10.79 0.83 1.77
N ASN A 73 9.64 0.31 1.34
CA ASN A 73 8.34 0.93 1.62
C ASN A 73 7.81 0.55 3.02
N SER A 74 7.95 -0.71 3.41
CA SER A 74 7.27 -1.24 4.61
C SER A 74 8.13 -1.25 5.86
N VAL A 75 9.45 -1.05 5.74
CA VAL A 75 10.38 -1.01 6.86
C VAL A 75 11.06 0.35 6.93
N ILE A 76 11.90 0.69 5.96
CA ILE A 76 12.74 1.90 6.00
C ILE A 76 11.88 3.17 5.97
N ALA A 77 10.96 3.30 5.00
CA ALA A 77 10.09 4.46 4.90
C ALA A 77 9.16 4.61 6.11
N VAL A 78 8.65 3.50 6.65
CA VAL A 78 7.83 3.51 7.88
C VAL A 78 8.63 3.99 9.08
N CYS A 79 9.85 3.47 9.29
CA CYS A 79 10.70 3.90 10.39
C CYS A 79 11.04 5.39 10.29
N LYS A 80 11.44 5.84 9.09
CA LYS A 80 11.77 7.25 8.83
C LYS A 80 10.57 8.16 9.07
N LEU A 81 9.41 7.83 8.50
CA LEU A 81 8.19 8.61 8.67
C LEU A 81 7.72 8.62 10.13
N SER A 82 7.82 7.50 10.84
CA SER A 82 7.47 7.43 12.26
C SER A 82 8.35 8.37 13.09
N SER A 83 9.67 8.39 12.86
CA SER A 83 10.57 9.31 13.56
C SER A 83 10.27 10.77 13.25
N ASP A 84 9.88 11.09 12.01
CA ASP A 84 9.52 12.46 11.60
C ASP A 84 8.18 12.93 12.21
N LEU A 85 7.20 12.02 12.34
CA LEU A 85 5.88 12.34 12.87
C LEU A 85 5.79 12.26 14.40
N PHE A 86 6.61 11.40 15.02
CA PHE A 86 6.61 11.12 16.45
C PHE A 86 8.03 11.19 17.03
N PRO A 87 8.61 12.40 17.15
CA PRO A 87 9.97 12.58 17.66
C PRO A 87 10.10 11.98 19.08
N GLY A 88 11.20 11.26 19.31
CA GLY A 88 11.46 10.53 20.55
C GLY A 88 10.86 9.11 20.63
N LYS A 89 10.14 8.66 19.59
CA LYS A 89 9.62 7.28 19.47
C LYS A 89 10.22 6.57 18.27
N GLU A 90 11.52 6.28 18.35
CA GLU A 90 12.22 5.60 17.27
C GLU A 90 11.80 4.14 17.14
N LEU A 91 11.46 3.73 15.92
CA LEU A 91 11.19 2.34 15.58
C LEU A 91 12.45 1.73 14.97
N SER A 92 12.83 0.53 15.45
CA SER A 92 13.93 -0.20 14.84
C SER A 92 13.46 -0.93 13.59
N ALA A 93 14.28 -0.90 12.54
CA ALA A 93 14.02 -1.64 11.30
C ALA A 93 13.83 -3.15 11.59
N THR A 94 14.58 -3.71 12.54
CA THR A 94 14.45 -5.11 12.98
C THR A 94 13.07 -5.40 13.55
N SER A 95 12.58 -4.59 14.49
CA SER A 95 11.27 -4.80 15.10
C SER A 95 10.15 -4.70 14.06
N VAL A 96 10.20 -3.69 13.19
CA VAL A 96 9.22 -3.52 12.11
C VAL A 96 9.27 -4.73 11.16
N SER A 97 10.45 -5.19 10.78
CA SER A 97 10.63 -6.35 9.90
C SER A 97 10.06 -7.64 10.50
N ILE A 98 10.30 -7.89 11.80
CA ILE A 98 9.75 -9.07 12.50
C ILE A 98 8.23 -9.03 12.50
N THR A 99 7.62 -7.90 12.83
CA THR A 99 6.14 -7.79 12.87
C THR A 99 5.51 -7.94 11.49
N VAL A 100 6.14 -7.39 10.44
CA VAL A 100 5.73 -7.61 9.03
C VAL A 100 5.88 -9.07 8.64
N GLY A 101 6.98 -9.73 9.02
CA GLY A 101 7.17 -11.15 8.77
C GLY A 101 6.09 -12.00 9.44
N LEU A 102 5.82 -11.77 10.74
CA LEU A 102 4.83 -12.52 11.50
C LEU A 102 3.41 -12.35 10.97
N MET A 103 2.98 -11.12 10.61
CA MET A 103 1.63 -10.92 10.08
C MET A 103 1.41 -11.69 8.76
N ASN A 104 2.42 -11.75 7.90
CA ASN A 104 2.35 -12.47 6.63
C ASN A 104 2.47 -13.98 6.82
N LEU A 105 3.35 -14.42 7.73
CA LEU A 105 3.53 -15.84 8.05
C LEU A 105 2.29 -16.43 8.70
N VAL A 106 1.44 -15.63 9.35
CA VAL A 106 0.16 -16.10 9.89
C VAL A 106 -0.95 -15.95 8.85
N GLY A 107 -1.16 -14.75 8.31
CA GLY A 107 -2.31 -14.45 7.46
C GLY A 107 -2.32 -15.19 6.13
N CYS A 108 -1.18 -15.30 5.45
CA CYS A 108 -1.14 -15.84 4.09
C CYS A 108 -1.51 -17.33 4.00
N TRP A 109 -1.40 -18.09 5.10
CA TRP A 109 -1.88 -19.49 5.12
C TRP A 109 -3.39 -19.60 4.99
N PHE A 110 -4.13 -18.57 5.38
CA PHE A 110 -5.59 -18.52 5.35
C PHE A 110 -6.13 -17.72 4.15
N GLY A 111 -5.30 -17.55 3.12
CA GLY A 111 -5.68 -16.84 1.89
C GLY A 111 -5.53 -15.31 1.96
N ALA A 112 -4.92 -14.76 3.02
CA ALA A 112 -4.62 -13.34 3.05
C ALA A 112 -3.57 -12.95 2.00
N ILE A 113 -3.81 -11.85 1.31
CA ILE A 113 -2.83 -11.22 0.42
C ILE A 113 -1.71 -10.62 1.31
N PRO A 114 -0.44 -10.60 0.87
CA PRO A 114 0.64 -10.04 1.67
C PRO A 114 0.35 -8.61 2.17
N CYS A 115 0.55 -8.40 3.47
CA CYS A 115 0.30 -7.16 4.18
C CYS A 115 1.59 -6.48 4.66
N CYS A 116 1.48 -5.21 5.03
CA CYS A 116 2.57 -4.44 5.64
C CYS A 116 2.01 -3.36 6.58
N HIS A 117 2.89 -2.69 7.34
CA HIS A 117 2.48 -1.49 8.07
C HIS A 117 2.22 -0.30 7.13
N GLY A 118 3.05 -0.15 6.09
CA GLY A 118 2.91 0.83 5.01
C GLY A 118 3.07 2.30 5.45
N ALA A 119 4.04 3.03 4.88
CA ALA A 119 4.25 4.44 5.23
C ALA A 119 3.03 5.31 4.89
N GLY A 120 2.34 5.03 3.78
CA GLY A 120 1.13 5.74 3.39
C GLY A 120 -0.04 5.57 4.37
N GLY A 121 -0.21 4.38 4.95
CA GLY A 121 -1.23 4.12 5.97
C GLY A 121 -0.97 4.94 7.24
N LEU A 122 0.29 4.95 7.70
CA LEU A 122 0.72 5.79 8.83
C LEU A 122 0.51 7.29 8.55
N ALA A 123 0.94 7.77 7.38
CA ALA A 123 0.76 9.16 6.97
C ALA A 123 -0.73 9.55 6.94
N GLY A 124 -1.58 8.67 6.40
CA GLY A 124 -3.03 8.87 6.34
C GLY A 124 -3.65 8.98 7.73
N GLN A 125 -3.36 8.01 8.61
CA GLN A 125 -3.82 8.05 10.01
C GLN A 125 -3.39 9.33 10.71
N TYR A 126 -2.12 9.73 10.55
CA TYR A 126 -1.62 10.96 11.11
C TYR A 126 -2.31 12.21 10.54
N LYS A 127 -2.52 12.28 9.23
CA LYS A 127 -3.21 13.37 8.55
C LYS A 127 -4.64 13.56 9.07
N PHE A 128 -5.33 12.47 9.44
CA PHE A 128 -6.69 12.51 10.00
C PHE A 128 -6.74 12.59 11.53
N GLY A 129 -5.62 12.89 12.19
CA GLY A 129 -5.58 13.15 13.64
C GLY A 129 -5.27 11.93 14.50
N GLY A 130 -4.99 10.77 13.91
CA GLY A 130 -4.48 9.60 14.64
C GLY A 130 -3.10 9.87 15.24
N ARG A 131 -2.96 9.68 16.56
CA ARG A 131 -1.70 9.95 17.30
C ARG A 131 -1.24 8.78 18.17
N SER A 132 -1.97 7.68 18.15
CA SER A 132 -1.66 6.48 18.92
C SER A 132 -1.99 5.22 18.13
N GLY A 133 -1.38 4.09 18.52
CA GLY A 133 -1.70 2.78 17.96
C GLY A 133 -3.15 2.34 18.21
N GLY A 134 -3.84 2.95 19.19
CA GLY A 134 -5.25 2.68 19.44
C GLY A 134 -6.15 3.04 18.26
N CYS A 135 -5.83 4.09 17.49
CA CYS A 135 -6.56 4.45 16.27
C CYS A 135 -6.48 3.33 15.23
N VAL A 136 -5.30 2.73 15.07
CA VAL A 136 -5.06 1.63 14.15
C VAL A 136 -5.74 0.34 14.65
N ALA A 137 -5.68 0.07 15.95
CA ALA A 137 -6.34 -1.09 16.55
C ALA A 137 -7.88 -1.03 16.38
N ILE A 138 -8.49 0.14 16.62
CA ILE A 138 -9.94 0.33 16.42
C ILE A 138 -10.31 0.15 14.95
N LEU A 139 -9.51 0.69 14.02
CA LEU A 139 -9.74 0.47 12.59
C LEU A 139 -9.67 -1.02 12.25
N GLY A 140 -8.62 -1.72 12.69
CA GLY A 140 -8.46 -3.16 12.44
C GLY A 140 -9.59 -3.99 13.04
N VAL A 141 -10.07 -3.66 14.24
CA VAL A 141 -11.25 -4.31 14.85
C VAL A 141 -12.51 -4.02 14.05
N ALA A 142 -12.71 -2.79 13.59
CA ALA A 142 -13.86 -2.44 12.75
C ALA A 142 -13.84 -3.20 11.41
N GLU A 143 -12.68 -3.28 10.76
CA GLU A 143 -12.48 -4.06 9.52
C GLU A 143 -12.68 -5.56 9.75
N LEU A 144 -12.20 -6.09 10.87
CA LEU A 144 -12.40 -7.48 11.27
C LEU A 144 -13.88 -7.80 11.46
N VAL A 145 -14.60 -6.98 12.24
CA VAL A 145 -16.05 -7.14 12.46
C VAL A 145 -16.79 -7.03 11.13
N LEU A 146 -16.41 -6.08 10.29
CA LEU A 146 -17.00 -5.88 8.97
C LEU A 146 -16.78 -7.09 8.06
N GLY A 147 -15.57 -7.67 8.05
CA GLY A 147 -15.24 -8.87 7.29
C GLY A 147 -15.96 -10.12 7.80
N LEU A 148 -16.05 -10.30 9.12
CA LEU A 148 -16.75 -11.43 9.74
C LEU A 148 -18.26 -11.36 9.52
N VAL A 149 -18.86 -10.18 9.62
CA VAL A 149 -20.32 -10.03 9.52
C VAL A 149 -20.79 -9.83 8.09
N LEU A 150 -20.07 -9.07 7.27
CA LEU A 150 -20.50 -8.66 5.93
C LEU A 150 -19.52 -9.08 4.81
N GLY A 151 -18.46 -9.84 5.09
CA GLY A 151 -17.43 -10.18 4.11
C GLY A 151 -17.96 -10.73 2.78
N THR A 152 -18.83 -11.74 2.82
CA THR A 152 -19.44 -12.35 1.63
C THR A 152 -20.24 -11.35 0.80
N PHE A 153 -20.98 -10.46 1.46
CA PHE A 153 -21.74 -9.40 0.81
C PHE A 153 -20.83 -8.32 0.20
N LEU A 154 -19.78 -7.91 0.92
CA LEU A 154 -18.84 -6.90 0.47
C LEU A 154 -18.04 -7.35 -0.75
N VAL A 155 -17.53 -8.59 -0.76
CA VAL A 155 -16.83 -9.15 -1.93
C VAL A 155 -17.72 -9.05 -3.18
N ARG A 156 -19.00 -9.41 -3.06
CA ARG A 156 -19.97 -9.30 -4.18
C ARG A 156 -20.19 -7.86 -4.64
N ILE A 157 -20.19 -6.87 -3.74
CA ILE A 157 -20.28 -5.45 -4.14
C ILE A 157 -19.01 -5.04 -4.89
N LEU A 158 -17.84 -5.45 -4.37
CA LEU A 158 -16.55 -5.12 -4.95
C LEU A 158 -16.37 -5.71 -6.35
N ASP A 159 -16.96 -6.88 -6.66
CA ASP A 159 -16.98 -7.45 -8.01
C ASP A 159 -17.64 -6.54 -9.05
N TRP A 160 -18.60 -5.70 -8.62
CA TRP A 160 -19.29 -4.72 -9.48
C TRP A 160 -18.72 -3.31 -9.36
N PHE A 161 -17.62 -3.13 -8.61
CA PHE A 161 -16.97 -1.83 -8.48
C PHE A 161 -16.43 -1.36 -9.83
N PRO A 162 -16.71 -0.12 -10.28
CA PRO A 162 -16.31 0.32 -11.61
C PRO A 162 -14.78 0.37 -11.77
N VAL A 163 -14.24 -0.46 -12.66
CA VAL A 163 -12.79 -0.54 -12.93
C VAL A 163 -12.18 0.82 -13.31
N GLY A 164 -12.95 1.67 -14.02
CA GLY A 164 -12.50 3.04 -14.33
C GLY A 164 -12.28 3.91 -13.10
N ILE A 165 -13.14 3.80 -12.08
CA ILE A 165 -12.96 4.53 -10.81
C ILE A 165 -11.76 3.98 -10.05
N LEU A 166 -11.61 2.65 -10.02
CA LEU A 166 -10.44 2.01 -9.43
C LEU A 166 -9.14 2.51 -10.11
N GLY A 167 -9.12 2.57 -11.43
CA GLY A 167 -8.00 3.11 -12.20
C GLY A 167 -7.67 4.56 -11.86
N VAL A 168 -8.67 5.43 -11.69
CA VAL A 168 -8.46 6.82 -11.26
C VAL A 168 -7.88 6.88 -9.86
N LEU A 169 -8.40 6.10 -8.90
CA LEU A 169 -7.86 6.04 -7.55
C LEU A 169 -6.40 5.58 -7.55
N LEU A 170 -6.08 4.54 -8.30
CA LEU A 170 -4.72 4.01 -8.44
C LEU A 170 -3.79 4.99 -9.16
N LEU A 171 -4.26 5.70 -10.18
CA LEU A 171 -3.48 6.72 -10.89
C LEU A 171 -3.05 7.83 -9.94
N PHE A 172 -3.99 8.40 -9.18
CA PHE A 172 -3.67 9.48 -8.25
C PHE A 172 -2.79 9.02 -7.10
N ALA A 173 -3.02 7.81 -6.56
CA ALA A 173 -2.12 7.22 -5.56
C ALA A 173 -0.70 7.03 -6.13
N GLY A 174 -0.58 6.57 -7.38
CA GLY A 174 0.68 6.41 -8.08
C GLY A 174 1.40 7.75 -8.32
N ILE A 175 0.67 8.78 -8.73
CA ILE A 175 1.21 10.15 -8.89
C ILE A 175 1.67 10.69 -7.54
N GLU A 176 0.88 10.51 -6.48
CA GLU A 176 1.24 10.99 -5.13
C GLU A 176 2.55 10.36 -4.64
N LEU A 177 2.70 9.05 -4.84
CA LEU A 177 3.95 8.33 -4.58
C LEU A 177 5.09 8.80 -5.48
N ALA A 178 4.83 9.06 -6.77
CA ALA A 178 5.86 9.50 -7.71
C ALA A 178 6.37 10.92 -7.38
N MET A 179 5.55 11.80 -6.78
CA MET A 179 5.97 13.17 -6.44
C MET A 179 7.09 13.24 -5.40
N THR A 180 7.34 12.16 -4.63
CA THR A 180 8.49 12.09 -3.72
C THR A 180 9.83 12.15 -4.47
N CYS A 181 9.83 11.98 -5.81
CA CYS A 181 11.01 12.24 -6.64
C CYS A 181 11.57 13.65 -6.48
N ARG A 182 10.73 14.62 -6.10
CA ARG A 182 11.09 16.02 -5.89
C ARG A 182 12.05 16.23 -4.72
N ASP A 183 12.15 15.27 -3.80
CA ASP A 183 13.02 15.36 -2.63
C ASP A 183 14.48 14.93 -2.95
N THR A 184 14.77 14.67 -4.23
CA THR A 184 16.11 14.31 -4.70
C THR A 184 16.99 15.56 -4.84
N ASN A 185 18.16 15.55 -4.19
CA ASN A 185 18.98 16.76 -4.03
C ASN A 185 20.14 16.88 -5.04
N SER A 186 20.41 15.85 -5.84
CA SER A 186 21.54 15.87 -6.79
C SER A 186 21.19 15.33 -8.18
N LYS A 187 21.90 15.84 -9.20
CA LYS A 187 21.76 15.37 -10.59
C LYS A 187 22.08 13.87 -10.71
N GLY A 188 23.05 13.37 -9.95
CA GLY A 188 23.43 11.95 -9.95
C GLY A 188 22.34 11.05 -9.38
N GLU A 189 21.71 11.44 -8.28
CA GLU A 189 20.59 10.68 -7.70
C GLU A 189 19.35 10.73 -8.59
N CYS A 190 19.04 11.88 -9.21
CA CYS A 190 17.97 11.98 -10.21
C CYS A 190 18.23 11.03 -11.39
N PHE A 191 19.46 10.96 -11.88
CA PHE A 191 19.82 10.02 -12.94
C PHE A 191 19.59 8.56 -12.54
N VAL A 192 20.04 8.16 -11.34
CA VAL A 192 19.79 6.81 -10.81
C VAL A 192 18.29 6.51 -10.72
N MET A 193 17.51 7.46 -10.19
CA MET A 193 16.06 7.31 -10.06
C MET A 193 15.35 7.16 -11.40
N LEU A 194 15.72 7.97 -12.40
CA LEU A 194 15.14 7.91 -13.74
C LEU A 194 15.46 6.59 -14.44
N ILE A 195 16.70 6.10 -14.32
CA ILE A 195 17.09 4.79 -14.87
C ILE A 195 16.35 3.66 -14.17
N CYS A 196 16.28 3.68 -12.83
CA CYS A 196 15.50 2.73 -12.04
C CYS A 196 14.04 2.68 -12.53
N THR A 197 13.41 3.86 -12.68
CA THR A 197 12.02 4.00 -13.14
C THR A 197 11.84 3.47 -14.56
N ALA A 198 12.71 3.86 -15.49
CA ALA A 198 12.64 3.44 -16.89
C ALA A 198 12.76 1.92 -17.01
N VAL A 199 13.72 1.30 -16.32
CA VAL A 199 13.91 -0.15 -16.33
C VAL A 199 12.76 -0.88 -15.65
N SER A 200 12.22 -0.34 -14.55
CA SER A 200 11.03 -0.89 -13.91
C SER A 200 9.81 -0.91 -14.83
N LEU A 201 9.61 0.15 -15.61
CA LEU A 201 8.47 0.26 -16.53
C LEU A 201 8.64 -0.65 -17.75
N VAL A 202 9.80 -0.60 -18.41
CA VAL A 202 10.08 -1.39 -19.63
C VAL A 202 10.10 -2.89 -19.32
N GLY A 203 10.74 -3.28 -18.22
CA GLY A 203 10.81 -4.68 -17.79
C GLY A 203 9.58 -5.16 -17.02
N SER A 204 8.61 -4.28 -16.74
CA SER A 204 7.48 -4.55 -15.82
C SER A 204 7.92 -5.24 -14.52
N SER A 205 9.09 -4.84 -13.99
CA SER A 205 9.76 -5.51 -12.88
C SER A 205 10.47 -4.51 -11.97
N ALA A 206 9.91 -4.33 -10.78
CA ALA A 206 10.53 -3.55 -9.72
C ALA A 206 11.92 -4.11 -9.33
N ALA A 207 12.10 -5.43 -9.42
CA ALA A 207 13.38 -6.09 -9.15
C ALA A 207 14.47 -5.62 -10.11
N LEU A 208 14.17 -5.60 -11.42
CA LEU A 208 15.13 -5.19 -12.44
C LEU A 208 15.50 -3.72 -12.29
N GLY A 209 14.52 -2.85 -12.05
CA GLY A 209 14.78 -1.44 -11.79
C GLY A 209 15.63 -1.22 -10.54
N PHE A 210 15.35 -1.93 -9.45
CA PHE A 210 16.13 -1.87 -8.22
C PHE A 210 17.59 -2.30 -8.44
N VAL A 211 17.82 -3.46 -9.06
CA VAL A 211 19.18 -3.96 -9.35
C VAL A 211 19.93 -3.01 -10.27
N CYS A 212 19.30 -2.54 -11.35
CA CYS A 212 19.91 -1.58 -12.26
C CYS A 212 20.24 -0.27 -11.55
N GLY A 213 19.34 0.26 -10.73
CA GLY A 213 19.54 1.45 -9.92
C GLY A 213 20.73 1.31 -8.96
N MET A 214 20.87 0.17 -8.28
CA MET A 214 22.02 -0.12 -7.42
C MET A 214 23.34 -0.12 -8.20
N VAL A 215 23.38 -0.79 -9.37
CA VAL A 215 24.58 -0.84 -10.21
C VAL A 215 24.98 0.55 -10.67
N VAL A 216 24.02 1.34 -11.18
CA VAL A 216 24.30 2.72 -11.63
C VAL A 216 24.75 3.59 -10.47
N HIS A 217 24.12 3.50 -9.30
CA HIS A 217 24.52 4.24 -8.11
C HIS A 217 25.96 3.90 -7.70
N PHE A 218 26.31 2.61 -7.68
CA PHE A 218 27.64 2.14 -7.35
C PHE A 218 28.69 2.66 -8.34
N LEU A 219 28.43 2.58 -9.64
CA LEU A 219 29.34 3.08 -10.68
C LEU A 219 29.56 4.60 -10.58
N LEU A 220 28.51 5.37 -10.26
CA LEU A 220 28.65 6.81 -10.04
C LEU A 220 29.50 7.11 -8.81
N LYS A 221 29.30 6.39 -7.70
CA LYS A 221 30.12 6.53 -6.50
C LYS A 221 31.57 6.14 -6.75
N LEU A 222 31.81 5.05 -7.48
CA LEU A 222 33.14 4.59 -7.84
C LEU A 222 33.86 5.62 -8.72
N ARG A 223 33.18 6.19 -9.73
CA ARG A 223 33.73 7.27 -10.55
C ARG A 223 34.09 8.48 -9.68
N LEU A 224 33.19 8.91 -8.81
CA LEU A 224 33.46 10.04 -7.92
C LEU A 224 34.60 9.77 -6.93
N TYR A 225 34.89 8.52 -6.60
CA TYR A 225 36.01 8.13 -5.75
C TYR A 225 37.34 8.09 -6.54
N LEU A 226 37.33 7.55 -7.76
CA LEU A 226 38.52 7.40 -8.60
C LEU A 226 39.03 8.71 -9.23
N PHE A 227 38.13 9.67 -9.44
CA PHE A 227 38.45 10.98 -10.03
C PHE A 227 38.43 12.12 -9.00
N LYS A 228 38.56 11.78 -7.72
CA LYS A 228 38.82 12.72 -6.62
C LYS A 228 40.30 12.75 -6.31
#